data_AF-A0AAU1ZAI8-F1
#
_entry.id   AF-A0AAU1ZAI8-F1
#
_cell.length_a   1.000
_cell.length_b   1.000
_cell.length_c   1.000
_cell.angle_alpha   90.00
_cell.angle_beta   90.00
_cell.angle_gamma   90.00
#
_symmetry.space_group_name_H-M   'P 1'
#
loop_
_entity.id
_entity.type
_entity.pdbx_description
1 polymer ?
#
loop_
_entity_poly.entity_id
_entity_poly.type
_entity_poly.pdbx_seq_one_letter_code
_entity_poly.pdbx_strand_id
1 'polypeptide(L)'
;MTTLRRKPLTAAATLAFASLLMAGCTDDATPPRTPSASATGNPTGAQSPQGESEEDQGKRAKAALETVSPDDPEFVESGLERARDGVHSLSPLKKGKTYKLSVACVGTGTVKVIIADKAPQSVPCDGVPVGRRVENAPAQLPIDISAAAGATGMVAWQIISIPS
;
A
#
# COMPACT_ATOMS: atom_id res chain seq x y z
N MET A 1 19.51 -34.61 31.13
CA MET A 1 18.30 -34.73 31.96
C MET A 1 18.54 -33.96 33.25
N THR A 2 17.93 -32.78 33.37
CA THR A 2 17.83 -32.04 34.63
C THR A 2 16.58 -31.18 34.54
N THR A 3 15.53 -31.66 35.19
CA THR A 3 14.23 -31.00 35.36
C THR A 3 14.32 -29.93 36.43
N LEU A 4 13.87 -28.71 36.15
CA LEU A 4 13.41 -27.80 37.20
C LEU A 4 12.11 -27.13 36.80
N ARG A 5 11.07 -27.65 37.44
CA ARG A 5 9.67 -27.23 37.42
C ARG A 5 9.54 -26.00 38.34
N ARG A 6 9.03 -24.88 37.83
CA ARG A 6 8.44 -23.83 38.67
C ARG A 6 7.11 -23.38 38.04
N LYS A 7 6.08 -23.37 38.87
CA LYS A 7 4.69 -22.99 38.61
C LYS A 7 4.22 -22.22 39.85
N PRO A 8 3.07 -21.54 39.82
CA PRO A 8 2.82 -20.23 39.26
C PRO A 8 2.55 -19.18 40.37
N LEU A 9 2.52 -17.89 40.04
CA LEU A 9 1.87 -16.88 40.89
C LEU A 9 0.78 -16.16 40.09
N THR A 10 -0.43 -16.23 40.62
CA THR A 10 -1.68 -15.62 40.18
C THR A 10 -1.84 -14.21 40.76
N ALA A 11 -2.79 -13.47 40.16
CA ALA A 11 -3.44 -12.21 40.60
C ALA A 11 -2.78 -10.91 40.09
N ALA A 12 -3.50 -9.90 39.58
CA ALA A 12 -4.93 -9.70 39.35
C ALA A 12 -5.15 -8.44 38.48
N ALA A 13 -6.35 -8.35 37.89
CA ALA A 13 -7.19 -7.14 37.68
C ALA A 13 -6.61 -5.95 36.90
N THR A 14 -7.30 -5.19 36.06
CA THR A 14 -8.66 -5.06 35.48
C THR A 14 -8.53 -3.81 34.60
N LEU A 15 -9.22 -3.70 33.48
CA LEU A 15 -9.80 -2.41 33.05
C LEU A 15 -10.84 -2.67 31.95
N ALA A 16 -12.07 -2.34 32.29
CA ALA A 16 -13.25 -2.46 31.45
C ALA A 16 -13.18 -1.48 30.27
N PHE A 17 -13.40 -1.98 29.06
CA PHE A 17 -13.69 -1.13 27.91
C PHE A 17 -15.17 -0.71 27.98
N ALA A 18 -15.41 0.52 28.42
CA ALA A 18 -16.72 1.16 28.31
C ALA A 18 -16.93 1.65 26.87
N SER A 19 -17.89 1.05 26.19
CA SER A 19 -18.45 1.50 24.92
C SER A 19 -19.25 2.79 25.11
N LEU A 20 -18.77 3.90 24.54
CA LEU A 20 -19.52 5.15 24.44
C LEU A 20 -20.42 5.09 23.19
N LEU A 21 -21.72 4.91 23.46
CA LEU A 21 -22.82 5.04 22.52
C LEU A 21 -23.08 6.52 22.19
N MET A 22 -23.48 6.75 20.95
CA MET A 22 -23.94 8.00 20.36
C MET A 22 -25.09 8.66 21.14
N ALA A 23 -24.95 9.96 21.40
CA ALA A 23 -26.03 10.93 21.58
C ALA A 23 -25.50 12.24 20.94
N GLY A 24 -26.12 12.88 19.95
CA GLY A 24 -27.55 13.07 19.72
C GLY A 24 -28.00 14.38 20.37
N CYS A 25 -27.51 15.53 19.89
CA CYS A 25 -27.91 16.84 20.41
C CYS A 25 -28.18 17.84 19.26
N THR A 26 -29.45 18.11 19.02
CA THR A 26 -30.01 19.46 18.79
C THR A 26 -31.53 19.27 18.75
N ASP A 27 -32.17 19.46 19.90
CA ASP A 27 -32.93 20.68 20.29
C ASP A 27 -34.32 20.67 19.66
N ASP A 28 -35.27 20.15 20.43
CA ASP A 28 -36.69 20.20 20.13
C ASP A 28 -37.27 21.48 20.76
N ALA A 29 -37.58 22.45 19.92
CA ALA A 29 -38.44 23.57 20.28
C ALA A 29 -39.36 23.89 19.09
N THR A 30 -40.41 23.10 18.94
CA THR A 30 -41.53 23.42 18.05
C THR A 30 -42.41 24.52 18.66
N PRO A 31 -42.82 25.52 17.86
CA PRO A 31 -44.21 25.97 17.91
C PRO A 31 -44.92 25.82 16.54
N PRO A 32 -46.27 25.70 16.52
CA PRO A 32 -47.01 25.19 15.38
C PRO A 32 -47.49 26.30 14.43
N ARG A 33 -47.62 25.98 13.13
CA ARG A 33 -48.86 26.12 12.30
C ARG A 33 -48.63 26.16 10.77
N THR A 34 -49.29 25.21 10.08
CA THR A 34 -49.93 25.27 8.73
C THR A 34 -49.07 25.37 7.45
N PRO A 35 -49.58 24.92 6.28
CA PRO A 35 -48.84 24.03 5.38
C PRO A 35 -48.45 24.71 4.07
N SER A 36 -47.34 24.30 3.47
CA SER A 36 -47.11 24.55 2.05
C SER A 36 -46.14 23.56 1.42
N ALA A 37 -46.69 22.92 0.39
CA ALA A 37 -46.03 22.42 -0.81
C ALA A 37 -44.93 21.37 -0.65
N SER A 38 -45.29 20.16 -1.07
CA SER A 38 -44.43 19.12 -1.58
C SER A 38 -43.28 19.67 -2.43
N ALA A 39 -42.04 19.39 -2.04
CA ALA A 39 -40.91 19.32 -2.95
C ALA A 39 -40.09 18.08 -2.61
N THR A 40 -40.37 17.01 -3.33
CA THR A 40 -39.52 15.83 -3.44
C THR A 40 -38.20 16.25 -4.08
N GLY A 41 -37.26 16.73 -3.27
CA GLY A 41 -35.89 17.02 -3.67
C GLY A 41 -34.97 15.96 -3.07
N ASN A 42 -34.79 14.85 -3.78
CA ASN A 42 -33.70 13.92 -3.53
C ASN A 42 -32.38 14.72 -3.63
N PRO A 43 -31.47 14.72 -2.65
CA PRO A 43 -30.16 15.29 -2.89
C PRO A 43 -29.43 14.30 -3.79
N THR A 44 -29.59 14.47 -5.10
CA THR A 44 -28.61 14.00 -6.07
C THR A 44 -27.33 14.74 -5.74
N GLY A 45 -26.53 14.16 -4.85
CA GLY A 45 -25.13 14.53 -4.70
C GLY A 45 -24.54 14.47 -6.09
N ALA A 46 -24.20 15.65 -6.63
CA ALA A 46 -23.39 15.73 -7.82
C ALA A 46 -22.12 14.92 -7.52
N GLN A 47 -22.03 13.74 -8.12
CA GLN A 47 -20.78 13.01 -8.15
C GLN A 47 -19.81 13.91 -8.89
N SER A 48 -18.96 14.63 -8.15
CA SER A 48 -17.65 15.02 -8.65
C SER A 48 -17.07 13.81 -9.37
N PRO A 49 -16.29 13.96 -10.46
CA PRO A 49 -15.59 12.84 -11.05
C PRO A 49 -14.76 12.21 -9.92
N GLN A 50 -15.25 11.11 -9.34
CA GLN A 50 -14.57 10.46 -8.25
C GLN A 50 -13.38 9.82 -8.93
N GLY A 51 -12.24 10.51 -8.83
CA GLY A 51 -10.96 9.91 -9.13
C GLY A 51 -10.93 8.56 -8.43
N GLU A 52 -10.35 7.60 -9.13
CA GLU A 52 -10.25 6.24 -8.63
C GLU A 52 -9.64 6.16 -7.22
N SER A 53 -10.15 5.23 -6.41
CA SER A 53 -9.68 5.02 -5.05
C SER A 53 -8.22 4.54 -5.00
N GLU A 54 -7.49 4.84 -3.91
CA GLU A 54 -6.14 4.29 -3.69
C GLU A 54 -6.14 2.74 -3.72
N GLU A 55 -7.22 2.12 -3.24
CA GLU A 55 -7.36 0.67 -3.25
C GLU A 55 -7.38 0.11 -4.69
N ASP A 56 -8.18 0.71 -5.57
CA ASP A 56 -8.27 0.30 -6.98
C ASP A 56 -6.96 0.56 -7.72
N GLN A 57 -6.31 1.70 -7.44
CA GLN A 57 -5.00 2.02 -8.00
C GLN A 57 -3.96 0.99 -7.56
N GLY A 58 -3.99 0.59 -6.28
CA GLY A 58 -3.07 -0.40 -5.73
C GLY A 58 -3.30 -1.80 -6.31
N LYS A 59 -4.57 -2.20 -6.53
CA LYS A 59 -4.91 -3.46 -7.21
C LYS A 59 -4.35 -3.47 -8.63
N ARG A 60 -4.52 -2.40 -9.39
CA ARG A 60 -3.97 -2.31 -10.74
C ARG A 60 -2.45 -2.28 -10.77
N ALA A 61 -1.82 -1.53 -9.86
CA ALA A 61 -0.36 -1.48 -9.78
C ALA A 61 0.21 -2.89 -9.54
N LYS A 62 -0.38 -3.67 -8.62
CA LYS A 62 0.00 -5.06 -8.40
C LYS A 62 -0.26 -5.95 -9.60
N ALA A 63 -1.44 -5.83 -10.23
CA ALA A 63 -1.83 -6.63 -11.39
C ALA A 63 -0.97 -6.37 -12.64
N ALA A 64 -0.32 -5.20 -12.73
CA ALA A 64 0.62 -4.88 -13.78
C ALA A 64 1.97 -5.63 -13.66
N LEU A 65 2.29 -6.17 -12.48
CA LEU A 65 3.52 -6.94 -12.27
C LEU A 65 3.36 -8.39 -12.73
N GLU A 66 4.46 -9.14 -12.69
CA GLU A 66 4.43 -10.55 -13.09
C GLU A 66 3.63 -11.38 -12.11
N THR A 67 2.78 -12.25 -12.67
CA THR A 67 1.97 -13.19 -11.89
C THR A 67 2.83 -14.38 -11.48
N VAL A 68 3.67 -14.18 -10.46
CA VAL A 68 4.45 -15.23 -9.80
C VAL A 68 3.80 -15.52 -8.44
N SER A 69 3.58 -16.81 -8.15
CA SER A 69 3.01 -17.21 -6.86
C SER A 69 3.98 -16.87 -5.72
N PRO A 70 3.52 -16.37 -4.56
CA PRO A 70 4.39 -16.19 -3.40
C PRO A 70 5.08 -17.47 -2.91
N ASP A 71 4.51 -18.64 -3.24
CA ASP A 71 5.08 -19.95 -2.91
C ASP A 71 6.07 -20.47 -3.98
N ASP A 72 6.23 -19.74 -5.08
CA ASP A 72 7.18 -20.09 -6.13
C ASP A 72 8.62 -19.87 -5.65
N PRO A 73 9.55 -20.82 -5.85
CA PRO A 73 10.96 -20.62 -5.51
C PRO A 73 11.62 -19.42 -6.22
N GLU A 74 11.05 -18.92 -7.31
CA GLU A 74 11.51 -17.72 -8.02
C GLU A 74 11.03 -16.42 -7.34
N PHE A 75 9.93 -16.45 -6.59
CA PHE A 75 9.47 -15.29 -5.84
C PHE A 75 10.42 -14.97 -4.70
N VAL A 76 10.78 -13.69 -4.57
CA VAL A 76 11.66 -13.22 -3.50
C VAL A 76 10.90 -12.29 -2.57
N GLU A 77 10.38 -11.19 -3.12
CA GLU A 77 9.76 -10.14 -2.33
C GLU A 77 8.84 -9.30 -3.21
N SER A 78 7.81 -8.69 -2.62
CA SER A 78 7.00 -7.67 -3.28
C SER A 78 6.44 -6.70 -2.26
N GLY A 79 6.11 -5.49 -2.72
CA GLY A 79 5.49 -4.47 -1.88
C GLY A 79 4.53 -3.58 -2.64
N LEU A 80 3.74 -2.82 -1.89
CA LEU A 80 2.80 -1.81 -2.38
C LEU A 80 2.84 -0.64 -1.43
N GLU A 81 3.02 0.56 -1.96
CA GLU A 81 3.15 1.78 -1.18
C GLU A 81 2.49 2.97 -1.90
N ARG A 82 2.06 3.99 -1.15
CA ARG A 82 1.65 5.26 -1.76
C ARG A 82 2.85 5.92 -2.41
N ALA A 83 2.69 6.43 -3.63
CA ALA A 83 3.77 7.08 -4.38
C ALA A 83 4.45 8.21 -3.59
N ARG A 84 3.66 9.00 -2.85
CA ARG A 84 4.13 10.12 -2.03
C ARG A 84 4.94 9.69 -0.80
N ASP A 85 4.67 8.49 -0.29
CA ASP A 85 5.34 7.95 0.90
C ASP A 85 6.69 7.34 0.49
N GLY A 86 6.75 6.76 -0.71
CA GLY A 86 7.98 6.22 -1.30
C GLY A 86 8.39 4.88 -0.71
N VAL A 87 9.25 4.16 -1.42
CA VAL A 87 9.80 2.87 -0.99
C VAL A 87 11.27 3.04 -0.68
N HIS A 88 11.67 2.70 0.53
CA HIS A 88 13.07 2.68 0.95
C HIS A 88 13.35 1.32 1.60
N SER A 89 13.75 0.34 0.78
CA SER A 89 13.94 -1.05 1.21
C SER A 89 15.37 -1.52 0.99
N LEU A 90 15.78 -2.50 1.79
CA LEU A 90 17.06 -3.19 1.69
C LEU A 90 16.81 -4.70 1.64
N SER A 91 16.57 -5.21 0.43
CA SER A 91 16.12 -6.59 0.22
C SER A 91 17.26 -7.60 0.37
N PRO A 92 17.11 -8.64 1.24
CA PRO A 92 18.11 -9.69 1.37
C PRO A 92 18.06 -10.65 0.18
N LEU A 93 19.17 -10.77 -0.56
CA LEU A 93 19.29 -11.61 -1.75
C LEU A 93 20.41 -12.64 -1.63
N LYS A 94 20.36 -13.68 -2.46
CA LYS A 94 21.49 -14.60 -2.63
C LYS A 94 22.55 -13.92 -3.50
N LYS A 95 23.72 -13.68 -2.90
CA LYS A 95 24.84 -13.00 -3.59
C LYS A 95 25.23 -13.73 -4.88
N GLY A 96 25.51 -12.96 -5.93
CA GLY A 96 25.99 -13.46 -7.22
C GLY A 96 24.91 -14.04 -8.13
N LYS A 97 23.64 -14.08 -7.70
CA LYS A 97 22.51 -14.49 -8.53
C LYS A 97 21.96 -13.33 -9.36
N THR A 98 21.16 -13.68 -10.36
CA THR A 98 20.48 -12.73 -11.23
C THR A 98 19.03 -12.59 -10.80
N TYR A 99 18.57 -11.35 -10.71
CA TYR A 99 17.21 -11.00 -10.33
C TYR A 99 16.61 -10.02 -11.32
N LYS A 100 15.27 -9.95 -11.34
CA LYS A 100 14.52 -8.88 -11.97
C LYS A 100 13.73 -8.13 -10.91
N LEU A 101 13.92 -6.82 -10.84
CA LEU A 101 13.04 -5.92 -10.09
C LEU A 101 12.07 -5.30 -11.09
N SER A 102 10.78 -5.50 -10.86
CA SER A 102 9.69 -4.88 -11.62
C SER A 102 8.99 -3.83 -10.75
N VAL A 103 8.66 -2.69 -11.34
CA VAL A 103 7.94 -1.57 -10.67
C VAL A 103 6.82 -1.12 -11.57
N ALA A 104 5.63 -0.90 -11.01
CA ALA A 104 4.50 -0.27 -11.69
C ALA A 104 3.93 0.83 -10.79
N CYS A 105 3.65 2.00 -11.36
CA CYS A 105 2.96 3.09 -10.66
C CYS A 105 1.62 3.35 -11.33
N VAL A 106 0.58 3.59 -10.54
CA VAL A 106 -0.76 3.93 -11.03
C VAL A 106 -1.25 5.18 -10.29
N GLY A 107 -1.61 6.21 -11.04
CA GLY A 107 -2.07 7.49 -10.50
C GLY A 107 -1.71 8.65 -11.42
N THR A 108 -0.99 9.65 -10.91
CA THR A 108 -0.56 10.80 -11.71
C THR A 108 0.90 11.12 -11.46
N GLY A 109 1.55 11.75 -12.45
CA GLY A 109 2.95 12.13 -12.35
C GLY A 109 3.91 10.97 -12.61
N THR A 110 5.03 10.96 -11.89
CA THR A 110 6.16 10.06 -12.14
C THR A 110 6.88 9.77 -10.83
N VAL A 111 7.39 8.55 -10.69
CA VAL A 111 8.31 8.18 -9.61
C VAL A 111 9.73 7.96 -10.14
N LYS A 112 10.73 8.24 -9.31
CA LYS A 112 12.13 7.99 -9.56
C LYS A 112 12.53 6.70 -8.86
N VAL A 113 13.07 5.75 -9.60
CA VAL A 113 13.52 4.44 -9.12
C VAL A 113 15.04 4.36 -9.17
N ILE A 114 15.66 3.99 -8.05
CA ILE A 114 17.10 3.73 -7.92
C ILE A 114 17.27 2.33 -7.35
N ILE A 115 18.14 1.54 -7.97
CA ILE A 115 18.37 0.13 -7.62
C ILE A 115 19.87 -0.07 -7.48
N ALA A 116 20.34 -0.28 -6.25
CA ALA A 116 21.76 -0.24 -5.92
C ALA A 116 22.46 0.97 -6.59
N ASP A 117 23.61 0.76 -7.23
CA ASP A 117 24.42 1.80 -7.85
C ASP A 117 24.04 2.08 -9.32
N LYS A 118 22.85 1.64 -9.77
CA LYS A 118 22.39 1.90 -11.14
C LYS A 118 21.89 3.33 -11.29
N ALA A 119 22.02 3.87 -12.52
CA ALA A 119 21.49 5.18 -12.87
C ALA A 119 19.98 5.26 -12.57
N PRO A 120 19.48 6.37 -11.97
CA PRO A 120 18.06 6.52 -11.69
C PRO A 120 17.17 6.39 -12.93
N GLN A 121 15.94 5.92 -12.74
CA GLN A 121 14.93 5.79 -13.79
C GLN A 121 13.65 6.52 -13.41
N SER A 122 13.09 7.28 -14.34
CA SER A 122 11.74 7.80 -14.22
C SER A 122 10.72 6.77 -14.67
N VAL A 123 9.67 6.57 -13.89
CA VAL A 123 8.57 5.63 -14.15
C VAL A 123 7.25 6.40 -14.09
N PRO A 124 6.52 6.54 -15.21
CA PRO A 124 5.21 7.17 -15.22
C PRO A 124 4.21 6.40 -14.34
N CYS A 125 3.23 7.12 -13.79
CA CYS A 125 2.14 6.51 -13.03
C CYS A 125 0.94 6.14 -13.91
N ASP A 126 1.21 5.53 -15.06
CA ASP A 126 0.23 5.13 -16.08
C ASP A 126 -0.18 3.63 -16.00
N GLY A 127 0.38 2.89 -15.05
CA GLY A 127 0.16 1.46 -14.86
C GLY A 127 1.02 0.55 -15.72
N VAL A 128 1.94 1.08 -16.53
CA VAL A 128 2.87 0.26 -17.31
C VAL A 128 4.05 -0.16 -16.43
N PRO A 129 4.34 -1.47 -16.29
CA PRO A 129 5.45 -1.93 -15.48
C PRO A 129 6.78 -1.69 -16.20
N VAL A 130 7.81 -1.36 -15.43
CA VAL A 130 9.20 -1.35 -15.89
C VAL A 130 10.01 -2.40 -15.12
N GLY A 131 10.80 -3.17 -15.84
CA GLY A 131 11.68 -4.19 -15.26
C GLY A 131 13.15 -3.82 -15.40
N ARG A 132 13.95 -4.11 -14.39
CA ARG A 132 15.41 -4.01 -14.43
C ARG A 132 16.07 -5.28 -13.93
N ARG A 133 17.00 -5.80 -14.73
CA ARG A 133 17.85 -6.91 -14.32
C ARG A 133 18.97 -6.43 -13.39
N VAL A 134 19.21 -7.21 -12.34
CA VAL A 134 20.33 -7.10 -11.41
C VAL A 134 21.14 -8.39 -11.53
N GLU A 135 22.23 -8.31 -12.28
CA GLU A 135 23.20 -9.40 -12.41
C GLU A 135 24.21 -9.33 -11.27
N ASN A 136 24.77 -10.49 -10.89
CA ASN A 136 25.77 -10.58 -9.83
C ASN A 136 25.35 -9.85 -8.55
N ALA A 137 24.10 -10.05 -8.12
CA ALA A 137 23.48 -9.21 -7.10
C ALA A 137 24.27 -9.21 -5.76
N PRO A 138 24.27 -8.09 -5.03
CA PRO A 138 24.79 -8.04 -3.67
C PRO A 138 23.93 -8.91 -2.73
N ALA A 139 24.43 -9.19 -1.53
CA ALA A 139 23.66 -9.90 -0.50
C ALA A 139 22.49 -9.06 0.05
N GLN A 140 22.57 -7.74 -0.08
CA GLN A 140 21.53 -6.79 0.28
C GLN A 140 21.38 -5.82 -0.88
N LEU A 141 20.18 -5.72 -1.45
CA LEU A 141 19.87 -4.86 -2.57
C LEU A 141 19.12 -3.61 -2.09
N PRO A 142 19.75 -2.42 -2.13
CA PRO A 142 19.04 -1.17 -1.86
C PRO A 142 18.04 -0.87 -2.98
N ILE A 143 16.82 -0.55 -2.60
CA ILE A 143 15.74 -0.12 -3.49
C ILE A 143 15.19 1.20 -2.95
N ASP A 144 15.26 2.23 -3.77
CA ASP A 144 14.70 3.54 -3.48
C ASP A 144 13.71 3.91 -4.59
N ILE A 145 12.46 4.20 -4.22
CA ILE A 145 11.44 4.70 -5.12
C ILE A 145 10.84 5.96 -4.49
N SER A 146 11.03 7.10 -5.12
CA SER A 146 10.57 8.40 -4.61
C SER A 146 9.67 9.10 -5.62
N ALA A 147 8.59 9.72 -5.15
CA ALA A 147 7.74 10.55 -5.99
C ALA A 147 8.47 11.80 -6.49
N ALA A 148 8.30 12.12 -7.78
CA ALA A 148 8.54 13.47 -8.26
C ALA A 148 7.47 14.42 -7.69
N ALA A 149 7.76 15.73 -7.69
CA ALA A 149 6.82 16.73 -7.19
C ALA A 149 5.45 16.61 -7.85
N GLY A 150 4.39 16.53 -7.03
CA GLY A 150 3.00 16.41 -7.49
C GLY A 150 2.57 15.01 -7.92
N ALA A 151 3.43 13.98 -7.83
CA ALA A 151 3.02 12.62 -8.12
C ALA A 151 2.09 12.05 -7.03
N THR A 152 1.08 11.30 -7.44
CA THR A 152 0.08 10.68 -6.56
C THR A 152 -0.24 9.26 -7.01
N GLY A 153 -0.85 8.49 -6.12
CA GLY A 153 -1.34 7.15 -6.38
C GLY A 153 -0.51 6.07 -5.71
N MET A 154 -0.45 4.89 -6.32
CA MET A 154 0.13 3.68 -5.73
C MET A 154 1.27 3.12 -6.57
N VAL A 155 2.32 2.66 -5.90
CA VAL A 155 3.48 2.00 -6.50
C VAL A 155 3.55 0.56 -6.00
N ALA A 156 3.50 -0.39 -6.91
CA ALA A 156 3.82 -1.78 -6.64
C ALA A 156 5.22 -2.11 -7.14
N TRP A 157 5.91 -3.00 -6.42
CA TRP A 157 7.20 -3.51 -6.84
C TRP A 157 7.35 -4.99 -6.48
N GLN A 158 8.19 -5.70 -7.23
CA GLN A 158 8.41 -7.14 -7.07
C GLN A 158 9.83 -7.51 -7.48
N ILE A 159 10.46 -8.39 -6.70
CA ILE A 159 11.73 -9.04 -7.02
C ILE A 159 11.45 -10.51 -7.31
N ILE A 160 11.94 -10.98 -8.44
CA ILE A 160 11.97 -12.40 -8.79
C ILE A 160 13.39 -12.82 -9.15
N SER A 161 13.75 -14.05 -8.79
CA SER A 161 14.98 -14.71 -9.23
C SER A 161 14.86 -15.09 -10.70
N ILE A 162 15.92 -14.89 -11.48
CA ILE A 162 16.00 -15.41 -12.85
C ILE A 162 16.85 -16.70 -12.81
N PRO A 163 16.30 -17.85 -13.23
CA PRO A 163 17.07 -19.08 -13.38
C PRO A 163 18.29 -18.86 -14.29
N SER A 164 19.42 -19.46 -13.92
CA SER A 164 20.69 -19.36 -14.64
C SER A 164 20.76 -20.40 -15.76
#